data_AF-A0A0C2JDY5-F1
#
_entry.id   AF-A0A0C2JDY5-F1
#
_cell.length_a   1.000
_cell.length_b   1.000
_cell.length_c   1.000
_cell.angle_alpha   90.00
_cell.angle_beta   90.00
_cell.angle_gamma   90.00
#
_symmetry.space_group_name_H-M   'P 1'
#
loop_
_entity.id
_entity.type
_entity.pdbx_description
1 polymer ?
#
loop_
_entity_poly.entity_id
_entity_poly.type
_entity_poly.pdbx_seq_one_letter_code
_entity_poly.pdbx_strand_id
1 'polypeptide(L)'
;MPNNKLSDLDRKRIVDAYQKGQKASEISLVIGVARSTINSVIKIFNQSGRIDSNKRGYIKPEKLNEDQKEMIKSWVDDNAGIPLRTIVTKVQEEMDISVGKRFFKDSTIHGNACP
;
A
#
# COMPACT_ATOMS: atom_id res chain seq x y z
N MET A 1 17.12 -3.03 -21.46
CA MET A 1 16.58 -4.39 -21.22
C MET A 1 15.15 -4.24 -20.69
N PRO A 2 14.12 -4.77 -21.36
CA PRO A 2 12.76 -4.68 -20.85
C PRO A 2 12.66 -5.42 -19.51
N ASN A 3 12.21 -4.71 -18.47
CA ASN A 3 11.99 -5.25 -17.14
C ASN A 3 10.70 -6.07 -17.15
N ASN A 4 10.73 -7.27 -17.76
CA ASN A 4 9.56 -8.12 -17.82
C ASN A 4 9.31 -8.70 -16.43
N LYS A 5 8.32 -8.14 -15.73
CA LYS A 5 7.95 -8.55 -14.37
C LYS A 5 7.49 -10.00 -14.42
N LEU A 6 8.13 -10.87 -13.65
CA LEU A 6 7.72 -12.27 -13.52
C LEU A 6 6.28 -12.35 -13.01
N SER A 7 5.39 -12.99 -13.77
CA SER A 7 3.98 -13.13 -13.41
C SER A 7 3.81 -14.13 -12.25
N ASP A 8 2.70 -14.03 -11.51
CA ASP A 8 2.39 -14.99 -10.44
C ASP A 8 2.11 -16.40 -11.02
N LEU A 9 1.64 -16.49 -12.27
CA LEU A 9 1.52 -17.75 -12.99
C LEU A 9 2.89 -18.41 -13.23
N ASP A 10 3.89 -17.62 -13.63
CA ASP A 10 5.25 -18.13 -13.83
C ASP A 10 5.90 -18.54 -12.51
N ARG A 11 5.65 -17.77 -11.43
CA ARG A 11 6.08 -18.14 -10.07
C ARG A 11 5.50 -19.47 -9.63
N LYS A 12 4.20 -19.70 -9.89
CA LYS A 12 3.55 -20.98 -9.61
C LYS A 12 4.17 -22.12 -10.41
N ARG A 13 4.40 -21.93 -11.71
CA ARG A 13 5.08 -22.93 -12.56
C ARG A 13 6.47 -23.28 -12.06
N ILE A 14 7.24 -22.29 -11.59
CA ILE A 14 8.57 -22.50 -10.99
C ILE A 14 8.47 -23.37 -9.73
N VAL A 15 7.52 -23.06 -8.83
CA VAL A 15 7.35 -23.79 -7.56
C VAL A 15 6.86 -25.22 -7.83
N ASP A 16 5.87 -25.41 -8.71
CA ASP A 16 5.36 -26.72 -9.08
C ASP A 16 6.47 -27.62 -9.66
N ALA A 17 7.32 -27.06 -10.51
CA ALA A 17 8.48 -27.75 -11.09
C ALA A 17 9.54 -28.12 -10.02
N TYR A 18 9.83 -27.19 -9.11
CA TYR A 18 10.74 -27.43 -7.99
C TYR A 18 10.22 -28.53 -7.05
N GLN A 19 8.93 -28.53 -6.72
CA GLN A 19 8.30 -29.58 -5.91
C GLN A 19 8.34 -30.96 -6.57
N LYS A 20 8.34 -31.01 -7.90
CA LYS A 20 8.56 -32.25 -8.69
C LYS A 20 10.03 -32.71 -8.73
N GLY A 21 10.95 -31.98 -8.08
CA GLY A 21 12.36 -32.31 -8.01
C GLY A 21 13.21 -31.81 -9.18
N GLN A 22 12.67 -30.94 -10.05
CA GLN A 22 13.44 -30.39 -11.17
C GLN A 22 14.50 -29.40 -10.68
N LYS A 23 15.67 -29.38 -11.35
CA LYS A 23 16.76 -28.46 -11.01
C LYS A 23 16.47 -27.08 -11.59
N ALA A 24 16.93 -26.03 -10.89
CA ALA A 24 16.75 -24.64 -11.33
C ALA A 24 17.28 -24.36 -12.76
N SER A 25 18.28 -25.10 -13.23
CA SER A 25 18.77 -25.03 -14.62
C SER A 25 17.77 -25.52 -15.64
N GLU A 26 17.05 -26.60 -15.35
CA GLU A 26 16.03 -27.19 -16.22
C GLU A 26 14.80 -26.28 -16.27
N ILE A 27 14.38 -25.79 -15.10
CA ILE A 27 13.27 -24.84 -14.95
C ILE A 27 13.57 -23.54 -15.75
N SER A 28 14.82 -23.07 -15.72
CA SER A 28 15.27 -21.88 -16.45
C SER A 28 15.12 -22.04 -17.96
N LEU A 29 15.48 -23.21 -18.49
CA LEU A 29 15.36 -23.51 -19.93
C LEU A 29 13.90 -23.59 -20.37
N VAL A 30 13.03 -24.21 -19.57
CA VAL A 30 11.61 -24.40 -19.91
C VAL A 30 10.82 -23.09 -19.83
N ILE A 31 11.06 -22.29 -18.79
CA ILE A 31 10.28 -21.08 -18.51
C ILE A 31 10.91 -19.82 -19.15
N GLY A 32 12.19 -19.89 -19.55
CA GLY A 32 12.90 -18.75 -20.15
C GLY A 32 13.25 -17.65 -19.15
N VAL A 33 13.33 -17.99 -17.86
CA VAL A 33 13.63 -17.06 -16.76
C VAL A 33 15.03 -17.31 -16.23
N ALA A 34 15.75 -16.25 -15.87
CA ALA A 34 17.10 -16.37 -15.34
C ALA A 34 17.16 -17.24 -14.08
N ARG A 35 18.20 -18.08 -13.98
CA ARG A 35 18.45 -18.95 -12.82
C ARG A 35 18.46 -18.20 -11.48
N SER A 36 18.99 -16.97 -11.47
CA SER A 36 19.00 -16.10 -10.28
C SER A 36 17.60 -15.74 -9.79
N THR A 37 16.67 -15.50 -10.72
CA THR A 37 15.26 -15.23 -10.41
C THR A 37 14.56 -16.48 -9.88
N ILE A 38 14.79 -17.64 -10.52
CA ILE A 38 14.25 -18.93 -10.06
C ILE A 38 14.72 -19.25 -8.64
N ASN A 39 16.01 -19.14 -8.37
CA ASN A 39 16.57 -19.36 -7.03
C ASN A 39 15.98 -18.39 -6.00
N SER A 40 15.70 -17.15 -6.39
CA SER A 40 15.06 -16.17 -5.50
C SER A 40 13.62 -16.56 -5.18
N VAL A 41 12.85 -17.05 -6.15
CA VAL A 41 11.48 -17.56 -5.95
C VAL A 41 11.49 -18.78 -5.03
N ILE A 42 12.36 -19.77 -5.31
CA ILE A 42 12.50 -20.98 -4.47
C ILE A 42 12.90 -20.61 -3.04
N LYS A 43 13.81 -19.65 -2.86
CA LYS A 43 14.21 -19.17 -1.52
C LYS A 43 13.02 -18.59 -0.76
N ILE A 44 12.24 -17.71 -1.38
CA ILE A 44 11.04 -17.11 -0.76
C ILE A 44 10.02 -18.19 -0.40
N PHE A 45 9.81 -19.15 -1.30
CA PHE A 45 8.92 -20.28 -1.07
C PHE A 45 9.37 -21.12 0.14
N ASN A 46 10.64 -21.51 0.21
CA ASN A 46 11.18 -22.28 1.33
C ASN A 46 11.14 -21.52 2.67
N GLN A 47 11.26 -20.19 2.65
CA GLN A 47 11.26 -19.36 3.86
C GLN A 47 9.85 -19.03 4.38
N SER A 48 8.88 -18.84 3.49
CA SER A 48 7.58 -18.26 3.84
C SER A 48 6.37 -19.05 3.34
N GLY A 49 6.57 -20.06 2.48
CA GLY A 49 5.51 -20.78 1.78
C GLY A 49 4.80 -19.96 0.69
N ARG A 50 5.19 -18.69 0.47
CA ARG A 50 4.53 -17.78 -0.46
C ARG A 50 5.01 -17.98 -1.89
N ILE A 51 4.08 -17.91 -2.83
CA ILE A 51 4.35 -17.97 -4.28
C ILE A 51 4.26 -16.57 -4.90
N ASP A 52 3.27 -15.79 -4.45
CA ASP A 52 2.96 -14.47 -5.01
C ASP A 52 4.08 -13.46 -4.77
N SER A 53 4.16 -12.47 -5.66
CA SER A 53 5.03 -11.33 -5.44
C SER A 53 4.56 -10.49 -4.25
N ASN A 54 5.50 -10.07 -3.38
CA ASN A 54 5.18 -9.05 -2.37
C ASN A 54 4.67 -7.80 -3.09
N LYS A 55 3.55 -7.25 -2.61
CA LYS A 55 3.07 -5.94 -3.05
C LYS A 55 4.21 -4.94 -2.85
N ARG A 56 4.73 -4.40 -3.95
CA ARG A 56 5.73 -3.33 -3.89
C ARG A 56 5.01 -2.05 -3.49
N GLY A 57 5.45 -1.45 -2.40
CA GLY A 57 4.91 -0.19 -1.90
C GLY A 57 4.83 -0.19 -0.38
N TYR A 58 5.13 0.96 0.20
CA TYR A 58 4.81 1.25 1.58
C TYR A 58 3.42 1.88 1.58
N ILE A 59 2.44 1.26 2.25
CA ILE A 59 1.20 1.97 2.57
C ILE A 59 1.62 3.03 3.58
N LYS A 60 1.58 4.30 3.17
CA LYS A 60 1.84 5.40 4.09
C LYS A 60 0.72 5.36 5.14
N PRO A 61 1.03 5.19 6.44
CA PRO A 61 0.02 5.27 7.47
C PRO A 61 -0.58 6.67 7.42
N GLU A 62 -1.91 6.73 7.47
CA GLU A 62 -2.60 8.00 7.53
C GLU A 62 -2.29 8.70 8.85
N LYS A 63 -2.18 10.03 8.81
CA LYS A 63 -1.84 10.82 10.00
C LYS A 63 -2.97 10.86 11.03
N LEU A 64 -4.21 10.69 10.58
CA LEU A 64 -5.41 10.66 11.42
C LEU A 64 -6.10 9.32 11.23
N ASN A 65 -6.60 8.75 12.33
CA ASN A 65 -7.47 7.58 12.27
C ASN A 65 -8.92 7.99 11.91
N GLU A 66 -9.81 7.02 11.72
CA GLU A 66 -11.19 7.30 11.34
C GLU A 66 -11.96 8.08 12.41
N ASP A 67 -11.82 7.71 13.69
CA ASP A 67 -12.50 8.41 14.80
C ASP A 67 -12.13 9.91 14.86
N GLN A 68 -10.86 10.23 14.64
CA GLN A 68 -10.36 11.60 14.58
C GLN A 68 -10.94 12.36 13.38
N LYS A 69 -11.10 11.69 12.23
CA LYS A 69 -11.74 12.30 11.05
C LYS A 69 -13.22 12.54 11.29
N GLU A 70 -13.92 11.62 11.96
CA GLU A 70 -15.34 11.80 12.31
C GLU A 70 -15.53 12.97 13.28
N MET A 71 -14.67 13.07 14.29
CA MET A 71 -14.69 14.21 15.22
C MET A 71 -14.41 15.54 14.51
N ILE A 72 -13.50 15.56 13.54
CA ILE A 72 -13.25 16.78 12.76
C ILE A 72 -14.44 17.11 11.85
N LYS A 73 -15.10 16.11 11.25
CA LYS A 73 -16.31 16.31 10.45
C LYS A 73 -17.42 16.95 11.28
N SER A 74 -17.67 16.47 12.50
CA SER A 74 -18.70 17.08 13.36
C SER A 74 -18.42 18.54 13.66
N TRP A 75 -17.15 18.94 13.86
CA TRP A 75 -16.80 20.35 14.05
C TRP A 75 -17.10 21.23 12.81
N VAL A 76 -17.01 20.67 11.61
CA VAL A 76 -17.34 21.37 10.37
C VAL A 76 -18.84 21.42 10.15
N ASP A 77 -19.55 20.31 10.40
CA ASP A 77 -21.00 20.23 10.25
C ASP A 77 -21.73 21.16 11.23
N ASP A 78 -21.22 21.28 12.46
CA ASP A 78 -21.75 22.20 13.48
C ASP A 78 -21.45 23.68 13.17
N ASN A 79 -20.45 23.96 12.33
CA ASN A 79 -20.07 25.32 11.95
C ASN A 79 -19.43 25.38 10.56
N ALA A 80 -20.28 25.39 9.53
CA ALA A 80 -19.88 25.38 8.12
C ALA A 80 -19.00 26.58 7.68
N GLY A 81 -18.85 27.60 8.52
CA GLY A 81 -17.99 28.78 8.28
C GLY A 81 -16.62 28.73 8.95
N ILE A 82 -16.28 27.66 9.68
CA ILE A 82 -15.00 27.57 10.38
C ILE A 82 -13.83 27.63 9.38
N PRO A 83 -12.87 28.57 9.55
CA PRO A 83 -11.69 28.60 8.72
C PRO A 83 -10.82 27.36 8.93
N LEU A 84 -10.24 26.80 7.85
CA LEU A 84 -9.31 25.67 7.92
C LEU A 84 -8.15 25.87 8.90
N ARG A 85 -7.72 27.13 9.13
CA ARG A 85 -6.67 27.45 10.12
C ARG A 85 -7.12 27.11 11.53
N THR A 86 -8.38 27.39 11.86
CA THR A 86 -8.97 27.11 13.17
C THR A 86 -9.10 25.61 13.40
N ILE A 87 -9.48 24.83 12.37
CA ILE A 87 -9.50 23.36 12.45
C ILE A 87 -8.11 22.81 12.73
N VAL A 88 -7.10 23.27 11.99
CA VAL A 88 -5.70 22.84 12.21
C VAL A 88 -5.24 23.11 13.64
N THR A 89 -5.54 24.30 14.17
CA THR A 89 -5.22 24.65 15.56
C THR A 89 -5.94 23.74 16.54
N LYS A 90 -7.25 23.50 16.34
CA LYS A 90 -8.05 22.65 17.21
C LYS A 90 -7.60 21.19 17.19
N VAL A 91 -7.19 20.65 16.04
CA VAL A 91 -6.59 19.29 15.96
C VAL A 91 -5.27 19.21 16.73
N GLN A 92 -4.45 20.25 16.66
CA GLN A 92 -3.21 20.28 17.44
C GLN A 92 -3.48 20.37 18.95
N GLU A 93 -4.49 21.12 19.38
CA GLU A 93 -4.84 21.30 20.79
C GLU A 93 -5.53 20.06 21.39
N GLU A 94 -6.52 19.50 20.70
CA GLU A 94 -7.36 18.40 21.21
C GLU A 94 -6.73 17.01 21.00
N MET A 95 -5.88 16.85 19.98
CA MET A 95 -5.36 15.54 19.56
C MET A 95 -3.83 15.46 19.57
N ASP A 96 -3.12 16.54 19.88
CA ASP A 96 -1.65 16.65 19.83
C ASP A 96 -1.03 16.22 18.47
N ILE A 97 -1.79 16.39 17.38
CA ILE A 97 -1.35 15.99 16.03
C ILE A 97 -1.19 17.21 15.12
N SER A 98 0.02 17.36 14.57
CA SER A 98 0.32 18.41 13.61
C SER A 98 -0.08 18.03 12.18
N VAL A 99 -1.12 18.70 11.68
CA VAL A 99 -1.66 18.56 10.31
C VAL A 99 -1.57 19.86 9.53
N GLY A 100 -1.28 19.78 8.23
CA GLY A 100 -1.26 20.95 7.36
C GLY A 100 -2.63 21.22 6.74
N LYS A 101 -2.93 22.48 6.38
CA LYS A 101 -4.21 22.84 5.70
C LYS A 101 -4.53 21.99 4.46
N ARG A 102 -3.49 21.49 3.77
CA ARG A 102 -3.62 20.61 2.59
C ARG A 102 -4.36 19.31 2.92
N PHE A 103 -4.18 18.80 4.14
CA PHE A 103 -4.81 17.58 4.62
C PHE A 103 -6.35 17.63 4.52
N PHE A 104 -6.93 18.81 4.77
CA PHE A 104 -8.38 19.04 4.75
C PHE A 104 -8.92 19.46 3.37
N LYS A 105 -8.04 19.70 2.40
CA LYS A 105 -8.45 20.02 1.02
C LYS A 105 -8.59 18.77 0.15
N ASP A 106 -7.76 17.76 0.41
CA ASP A 106 -7.72 16.51 -0.35
C ASP A 106 -8.63 15.43 0.24
N SER A 107 -8.99 15.56 1.53
CA SER A 107 -9.86 14.64 2.25
C SER A 107 -11.27 15.23 2.31
N THR A 108 -12.21 14.63 1.58
CA THR A 108 -13.68 14.63 1.67
C THR A 108 -14.35 15.32 2.88
N ILE A 109 -14.07 16.61 3.11
CA ILE A 109 -14.79 17.49 4.04
C ILE A 109 -15.13 18.74 3.23
N HIS A 110 -15.92 18.53 2.18
CA HIS A 110 -16.62 19.62 1.52
C HIS A 110 -17.85 19.93 2.38
N GLY A 111 -17.69 20.83 3.34
CA GLY A 111 -18.84 21.57 3.84
C GLY A 111 -19.48 22.24 2.62
N ASN A 112 -20.76 21.92 2.36
CA ASN A 112 -21.52 22.56 1.31
C ASN A 112 -21.52 24.07 1.56
N ALA A 113 -20.66 24.79 0.84
CA ALA A 113 -20.84 26.21 0.63
C ALA A 113 -22.10 26.35 -0.24
N CYS A 114 -23.21 26.73 0.38
CA CYS A 114 -24.38 27.23 -0.36
C CYS A 114 -23.96 28.45 -1.20
N PRO A 115 -24.56 28.66 -2.39
CA PRO A 115 -24.14 29.67 -3.36
C PRO A 115 -24.27 31.11 -2.86
#